data_AF-A0A9P3GKJ9-F1
#
_entry.id   AF-A0A9P3GKJ9-F1
#
_cell.length_a   1.000
_cell.length_b   1.000
_cell.length_c   1.000
_cell.angle_alpha   90.00
_cell.angle_beta   90.00
_cell.angle_gamma   90.00
#
_symmetry.space_group_name_H-M   'P 1'
#
loop_
_entity.id
_entity.type
_entity.pdbx_description
1 polymer ?
#
loop_
_entity_poly.entity_id
_entity_poly.type
_entity_poly.pdbx_seq_one_letter_code
_entity_poly.pdbx_strand_id
1 'polypeptide(L)'
;MAVFNAACFWPTFWNVAGLGWVGLIRVDNITYGWQGGKDAEWNVPATIRNVQVTPTRTIVQMTAGPVDFNVAFLSPIEPSDPVKQSFPFAYVSITVLSNDGAGHEVQVYSDITTEWLSGDRSAEADWNTTATDSMVYHRSFLSSPRSLFERSDQATDGTLYFAAMLGENTTYVTTRATTSRGEFNHVGLVSSLASTSGPLTITHAAGNMDVLAISVDLGVVLRATAPTVWALGLLRDPVVQAVTSSGAADVRSPAWSTQASIQQAGTLIQQFLGDYAAAAQRAEAFDLSLATQAFTQSPHLADLVSLTARQVMASTELTVSAGAESIDPADVKMYMKNVGTASSGRMNPVDALYSAYPFFLTMNASYGAWLLKPILEYASSPSWVEVYAPGDLGMPIYATLS
;
A
#
# COMPACT_ATOMS: atom_id res chain seq x y z
N MET A 1 -0.32 -8.19 2.37
CA MET A 1 -1.69 -8.42 2.88
C MET A 1 -2.08 -9.88 2.62
N ALA A 2 -2.43 -10.65 3.65
CA ALA A 2 -2.93 -12.03 3.48
C ALA A 2 -4.44 -11.98 3.22
N VAL A 3 -4.89 -12.58 2.10
CA VAL A 3 -6.28 -12.50 1.64
C VAL A 3 -7.01 -13.81 1.93
N PHE A 4 -7.30 -14.06 3.21
CA PHE A 4 -8.27 -15.10 3.58
C PHE A 4 -9.63 -14.44 3.74
N ASN A 5 -10.52 -14.69 2.77
CA ASN A 5 -11.93 -14.30 2.80
C ASN A 5 -12.19 -12.77 2.87
N ALA A 6 -11.49 -12.02 2.00
CA ALA A 6 -11.61 -10.56 1.83
C ALA A 6 -13.06 -10.03 1.78
N ALA A 7 -13.96 -10.76 1.09
CA ALA A 7 -15.36 -10.39 1.00
C ALA A 7 -16.12 -10.41 2.34
N CYS A 8 -15.60 -11.12 3.34
CA CYS A 8 -16.26 -11.31 4.64
C CYS A 8 -15.52 -10.67 5.83
N PHE A 9 -14.30 -10.16 5.63
CA PHE A 9 -13.51 -9.54 6.70
C PHE A 9 -12.95 -8.17 6.30
N TRP A 10 -12.86 -7.31 7.30
CA TRP A 10 -12.14 -6.05 7.19
C TRP A 10 -10.64 -6.31 7.13
N PRO A 11 -9.91 -5.58 6.27
CA PRO A 11 -8.48 -5.42 6.40
C PRO A 11 -8.03 -5.03 7.79
N THR A 12 -6.90 -5.58 8.22
CA THR A 12 -6.25 -5.17 9.45
C THR A 12 -4.80 -4.80 9.19
N PHE A 13 -4.31 -3.86 9.98
CA PHE A 13 -2.89 -3.63 10.17
C PHE A 13 -2.23 -4.86 10.82
N TRP A 14 -0.90 -4.94 10.81
CA TRP A 14 -0.19 -6.12 11.29
C TRP A 14 -0.45 -6.42 12.77
N ASN A 15 -0.74 -5.40 13.57
CA ASN A 15 -1.10 -5.50 14.98
C ASN A 15 -2.63 -5.62 15.20
N VAL A 16 -3.35 -6.11 14.20
CA VAL A 16 -4.81 -6.36 14.16
C VAL A 16 -5.71 -5.11 14.25
N ALA A 17 -5.15 -3.90 14.17
CA ALA A 17 -5.95 -2.69 14.09
C ALA A 17 -6.76 -2.65 12.78
N GLY A 18 -8.07 -2.38 12.85
CA GLY A 18 -8.92 -2.33 11.65
C GLY A 18 -8.52 -1.21 10.69
N LEU A 19 -8.54 -1.51 9.40
CA LEU A 19 -8.34 -0.58 8.29
C LEU A 19 -9.58 -0.63 7.41
N GLY A 20 -10.36 0.45 7.36
CA GLY A 20 -11.53 0.50 6.49
C GLY A 20 -11.09 0.56 5.04
N TRP A 21 -11.48 -0.48 4.30
CA TRP A 21 -11.33 -0.57 2.85
C TRP A 21 -12.39 -1.51 2.33
N VAL A 22 -13.26 -0.97 1.50
CA VAL A 22 -14.38 -1.68 0.89
C VAL A 22 -14.18 -1.78 -0.60
N GLY A 23 -14.69 -2.88 -1.14
CA GLY A 23 -14.77 -3.14 -2.55
C GLY A 23 -16.12 -3.73 -2.90
N LEU A 24 -16.84 -3.08 -3.82
CA LEU A 24 -18.15 -3.53 -4.30
C LEU A 24 -18.13 -3.69 -5.83
N ILE A 25 -18.97 -4.59 -6.33
CA ILE A 25 -19.30 -4.74 -7.75
C ILE A 25 -20.82 -4.85 -7.87
N ARG A 26 -21.43 -4.07 -8.75
CA ARG A 26 -22.87 -4.08 -9.00
C ARG A 26 -23.12 -4.64 -10.39
N VAL A 27 -23.95 -5.67 -10.48
CA VAL A 27 -24.25 -6.44 -11.70
C VAL A 27 -25.76 -6.54 -11.84
N ASP A 28 -26.32 -5.98 -12.91
CA ASP A 28 -27.77 -5.97 -13.18
C ASP A 28 -28.60 -5.55 -11.95
N ASN A 29 -28.19 -4.45 -11.31
CA ASN A 29 -28.78 -3.89 -10.09
C ASN A 29 -28.63 -4.72 -8.80
N ILE A 30 -27.79 -5.76 -8.79
CA ILE A 30 -27.44 -6.51 -7.59
C ILE A 30 -26.00 -6.19 -7.19
N THR A 31 -25.80 -5.74 -5.95
CA THR A 31 -24.48 -5.38 -5.42
C THR A 31 -23.87 -6.52 -4.65
N TYR A 32 -22.62 -6.84 -4.99
CA TYR A 32 -21.80 -7.86 -4.35
C TYR A 32 -20.57 -7.23 -3.70
N GLY A 33 -20.27 -7.59 -2.45
CA GLY A 33 -19.04 -7.18 -1.77
C GLY A 33 -17.89 -8.11 -2.10
N TRP A 34 -16.74 -7.56 -2.51
CA TRP A 34 -15.51 -8.31 -2.77
C TRP A 34 -14.38 -8.03 -1.76
N GLN A 35 -14.49 -6.95 -0.96
CA GLN A 35 -13.57 -6.58 0.12
C GLN A 35 -14.32 -5.80 1.21
N GLY A 36 -13.91 -5.94 2.48
CA GLY A 36 -14.36 -5.06 3.57
C GLY A 36 -15.47 -5.64 4.45
N GLY A 37 -15.68 -6.95 4.38
CA GLY A 37 -16.66 -7.63 5.24
C GLY A 37 -18.11 -7.25 5.02
N LYS A 38 -18.97 -7.73 5.92
CA LYS A 38 -20.40 -7.41 5.91
C LYS A 38 -20.64 -6.02 6.50
N ASP A 39 -21.51 -5.28 5.85
CA ASP A 39 -21.94 -3.93 6.24
C ASP A 39 -23.48 -3.90 6.21
N ALA A 40 -24.09 -2.89 6.81
CA ALA A 40 -25.54 -2.71 6.77
C ALA A 40 -26.02 -2.34 5.35
N GLU A 41 -25.15 -1.70 4.54
CA GLU A 41 -25.53 -1.17 3.23
C GLU A 41 -25.53 -2.21 2.09
N TRP A 42 -24.84 -3.34 2.24
CA TRP A 42 -24.91 -4.48 1.31
C TRP A 42 -24.67 -5.80 2.04
N ASN A 43 -25.28 -6.89 1.58
CA ASN A 43 -25.21 -8.17 2.29
C ASN A 43 -24.96 -9.38 1.39
N VAL A 44 -24.66 -9.17 0.11
CA VAL A 44 -24.34 -10.27 -0.81
C VAL A 44 -22.82 -10.30 -1.01
N PRO A 45 -22.08 -11.28 -0.47
CA PRO A 45 -20.66 -11.41 -0.77
C PRO A 45 -20.47 -12.04 -2.16
N ALA A 46 -19.46 -11.57 -2.90
CA ALA A 46 -18.98 -12.28 -4.08
C ALA A 46 -18.34 -13.62 -3.69
N THR A 47 -18.47 -14.63 -4.55
CA THR A 47 -17.94 -15.98 -4.28
C THR A 47 -16.49 -16.07 -4.72
N ILE A 48 -15.56 -16.32 -3.80
CA ILE A 48 -14.16 -16.60 -4.13
C ILE A 48 -14.06 -17.97 -4.81
N ARG A 49 -13.47 -18.02 -5.99
CA ARG A 49 -13.20 -19.24 -6.77
C ARG A 49 -11.78 -19.74 -6.59
N ASN A 50 -10.83 -18.81 -6.54
CA ASN A 50 -9.41 -19.13 -6.43
C ASN A 50 -8.65 -17.95 -5.83
N VAL A 51 -7.54 -18.25 -5.13
CA VAL A 51 -6.60 -17.26 -4.62
C VAL A 51 -5.21 -17.70 -5.03
N GLN A 52 -4.52 -16.86 -5.79
CA GLN A 52 -3.13 -17.05 -6.14
C GLN A 52 -2.28 -15.99 -5.43
N VAL A 53 -1.24 -16.45 -4.74
CA VAL A 53 -0.26 -15.58 -4.10
C VAL A 53 1.09 -15.77 -4.79
N THR A 54 1.68 -14.67 -5.22
CA THR A 54 3.02 -14.59 -5.78
C THR A 54 3.86 -13.63 -4.95
N PRO A 55 5.19 -13.57 -5.17
CA PRO A 55 6.06 -12.65 -4.46
C PRO A 55 5.54 -11.21 -4.42
N THR A 56 5.03 -10.70 -5.53
CA THR A 56 4.55 -9.30 -5.66
C THR A 56 3.03 -9.14 -5.67
N ARG A 57 2.26 -10.21 -5.92
CA ARG A 57 0.81 -10.12 -6.17
C ARG A 57 -0.03 -11.05 -5.33
N THR A 58 -1.25 -10.61 -5.06
CA THR A 58 -2.34 -11.49 -4.64
C THR A 58 -3.47 -11.33 -5.63
N ILE A 59 -3.85 -12.41 -6.29
CA ILE A 59 -4.90 -12.44 -7.32
C ILE A 59 -6.05 -13.28 -6.79
N VAL A 60 -7.22 -12.67 -6.69
CA VAL A 60 -8.45 -13.33 -6.23
C VAL A 60 -9.41 -13.42 -7.39
N GLN A 61 -9.77 -14.63 -7.78
CA GLN A 61 -10.76 -14.89 -8.80
C GLN A 61 -12.11 -15.08 -8.12
N MET A 62 -13.13 -14.37 -8.58
CA MET A 62 -14.43 -14.28 -7.91
C MET A 62 -15.59 -14.33 -8.91
N THR A 63 -16.77 -14.71 -8.43
CA THR A 63 -18.03 -14.67 -9.18
C THR A 63 -19.04 -13.76 -8.47
N ALA A 64 -19.72 -12.91 -9.23
CA ALA A 64 -20.82 -12.06 -8.79
C ALA A 64 -22.00 -12.21 -9.76
N GLY A 65 -22.96 -13.09 -9.43
CA GLY A 65 -24.07 -13.40 -10.32
C GLY A 65 -23.58 -13.92 -11.70
N PRO A 66 -23.98 -13.30 -12.82
CA PRO A 66 -23.64 -13.75 -14.17
C PRO A 66 -22.27 -13.27 -14.70
N VAL A 67 -21.40 -12.74 -13.82
CA VAL A 67 -20.03 -12.36 -14.20
C VAL A 67 -18.98 -13.01 -13.31
N ASP A 68 -17.83 -13.32 -13.91
CA ASP A 68 -16.59 -13.63 -13.21
C ASP A 68 -15.65 -12.43 -13.29
N PHE A 69 -14.87 -12.22 -12.23
CA PHE A 69 -13.93 -11.11 -12.17
C PHE A 69 -12.67 -11.48 -11.38
N ASN A 70 -11.57 -10.81 -11.70
CA ASN A 70 -10.30 -10.94 -10.98
C ASN A 70 -9.99 -9.64 -10.26
N VAL A 71 -9.67 -9.72 -8.96
CA VAL A 71 -9.09 -8.63 -8.17
C VAL A 71 -7.60 -8.92 -7.98
N ALA A 72 -6.72 -8.05 -8.46
CA ALA A 72 -5.28 -8.18 -8.27
C ALA A 72 -4.73 -7.06 -7.39
N PHE A 73 -4.13 -7.43 -6.26
CA PHE A 73 -3.35 -6.54 -5.40
C PHE A 73 -1.88 -6.68 -5.80
N LEU A 74 -1.29 -5.61 -6.33
CA LEU A 74 0.11 -5.58 -6.75
C LEU A 74 0.89 -4.60 -5.88
N SER A 75 1.88 -5.12 -5.16
CA SER A 75 2.90 -4.33 -4.47
C SER A 75 4.23 -4.59 -5.18
N PRO A 76 4.67 -3.69 -6.09
CA PRO A 76 5.87 -3.92 -6.89
C PRO A 76 7.10 -4.16 -6.01
N ILE A 77 7.93 -5.12 -6.41
CA ILE A 77 9.31 -5.26 -5.95
C ILE A 77 10.17 -4.98 -7.18
N GLU A 78 11.01 -3.96 -7.10
CA GLU A 78 11.70 -3.31 -8.21
C GLU A 78 13.22 -3.26 -7.96
N PRO A 79 13.92 -4.42 -7.97
CA PRO A 79 15.27 -4.53 -7.43
C PRO A 79 16.32 -3.73 -8.20
N SER A 80 16.04 -3.46 -9.47
CA SER A 80 16.92 -2.73 -10.38
C SER A 80 16.75 -1.21 -10.34
N ASP A 81 15.74 -0.70 -9.63
CA ASP A 81 15.38 0.72 -9.64
C ASP A 81 15.08 1.20 -8.21
N PRO A 82 16.08 1.78 -7.51
CA PRO A 82 15.93 2.28 -6.14
C PRO A 82 14.80 3.29 -5.97
N VAL A 83 14.56 4.11 -6.99
CA VAL A 83 13.48 5.10 -6.98
C VAL A 83 12.15 4.35 -6.96
N LYS A 84 11.87 3.49 -7.94
CA LYS A 84 10.62 2.72 -7.98
C LYS A 84 10.43 1.80 -6.78
N GLN A 85 11.51 1.16 -6.29
CA GLN A 85 11.43 0.30 -5.11
C GLN A 85 10.95 1.06 -3.87
N SER A 86 11.28 2.33 -3.77
CA SER A 86 10.87 3.16 -2.64
C SER A 86 9.48 3.79 -2.78
N PHE A 87 8.82 3.68 -3.95
CA PHE A 87 7.46 4.23 -4.10
C PHE A 87 6.49 3.57 -3.10
N PRO A 88 5.86 4.33 -2.19
CA PRO A 88 5.03 3.78 -1.12
C PRO A 88 3.58 3.59 -1.58
N PHE A 89 3.40 2.99 -2.77
CA PHE A 89 2.11 2.74 -3.38
C PHE A 89 1.93 1.27 -3.76
N ALA A 90 0.69 0.82 -3.70
CA ALA A 90 0.24 -0.46 -4.26
C ALA A 90 -0.90 -0.21 -5.26
N TYR A 91 -1.00 -1.09 -6.26
CA TYR A 91 -2.13 -1.11 -7.17
C TYR A 91 -3.18 -2.11 -6.68
N VAL A 92 -4.44 -1.77 -6.92
CA VAL A 92 -5.55 -2.72 -6.94
C VAL A 92 -6.23 -2.62 -8.28
N SER A 93 -6.38 -3.76 -8.97
CA SER A 93 -7.02 -3.79 -10.27
C SER A 93 -8.13 -4.82 -10.38
N ILE A 94 -9.14 -4.50 -11.18
CA ILE A 94 -10.29 -5.36 -11.46
C ILE A 94 -10.45 -5.56 -12.96
N THR A 95 -10.63 -6.82 -13.36
CA THR A 95 -11.09 -7.19 -14.72
C THR A 95 -12.35 -8.04 -14.60
N VAL A 96 -13.34 -7.81 -15.46
CA VAL A 96 -14.66 -8.48 -15.41
C VAL A 96 -14.96 -9.14 -16.75
N LEU A 97 -15.64 -10.29 -16.74
CA LEU A 97 -16.07 -11.05 -17.91
C LEU A 97 -17.46 -11.70 -17.63
N SER A 98 -18.37 -11.69 -18.61
CA SER A 98 -19.62 -12.47 -18.53
C SER A 98 -19.34 -13.97 -18.49
N ASN A 99 -20.04 -14.70 -17.62
CA ASN A 99 -19.90 -16.15 -17.47
C ASN A 99 -21.09 -16.96 -18.01
N ASP A 100 -22.12 -16.30 -18.55
CA ASP A 100 -23.33 -16.94 -19.09
C ASP A 100 -23.52 -16.68 -20.60
N GLY A 101 -22.69 -15.82 -21.20
CA GLY A 101 -22.75 -15.47 -22.62
C GLY A 101 -23.70 -14.33 -22.97
N ALA A 102 -24.30 -13.66 -21.98
CA ALA A 102 -25.09 -12.44 -22.13
C ALA A 102 -24.29 -11.19 -21.74
N GLY A 103 -24.77 -10.01 -22.16
CA GLY A 103 -24.21 -8.74 -21.73
C GLY A 103 -24.86 -8.27 -20.42
N HIS A 104 -24.06 -7.81 -19.47
CA HIS A 104 -24.53 -7.35 -18.15
C HIS A 104 -24.06 -5.93 -17.85
N GLU A 105 -24.91 -5.13 -17.22
CA GLU A 105 -24.52 -3.81 -16.73
C GLU A 105 -23.65 -3.96 -15.48
N VAL A 106 -22.41 -3.47 -15.53
CA VAL A 106 -21.44 -3.65 -14.45
C VAL A 106 -20.85 -2.32 -13.99
N GLN A 107 -20.87 -2.09 -12.68
CA GLN A 107 -20.20 -0.98 -12.02
C GLN A 107 -19.26 -1.52 -10.94
N VAL A 108 -18.07 -0.93 -10.78
CA VAL A 108 -17.10 -1.32 -9.75
C VAL A 108 -16.79 -0.13 -8.84
N TYR A 109 -16.64 -0.40 -7.56
CA TYR A 109 -16.48 0.61 -6.53
C TYR A 109 -15.43 0.18 -5.52
N SER A 110 -14.63 1.13 -5.05
CA SER A 110 -13.81 0.95 -3.87
C SER A 110 -13.72 2.24 -3.06
N ASP A 111 -13.73 2.09 -1.75
CA ASP A 111 -13.48 3.19 -0.82
C ASP A 111 -12.47 2.79 0.25
N ILE A 112 -11.80 3.79 0.80
CA ILE A 112 -11.02 3.66 2.03
C ILE A 112 -11.48 4.68 3.06
N THR A 113 -11.26 4.37 4.33
CA THR A 113 -11.47 5.29 5.45
C THR A 113 -10.13 5.91 5.89
N THR A 114 -10.09 6.58 7.04
CA THR A 114 -8.91 7.34 7.52
C THR A 114 -8.12 6.63 8.63
N GLU A 115 -8.51 5.42 9.05
CA GLU A 115 -7.83 4.60 10.07
C GLU A 115 -6.35 4.30 9.75
N TRP A 116 -5.94 4.47 8.50
CA TRP A 116 -4.58 4.33 8.02
C TRP A 116 -3.62 5.39 8.61
N LEU A 117 -4.13 6.55 9.01
CA LEU A 117 -3.32 7.73 9.37
C LEU A 117 -2.76 7.73 10.80
N SER A 118 -3.31 6.93 11.72
CA SER A 118 -2.88 6.91 13.12
C SER A 118 -3.53 5.79 13.90
N GLY A 119 -2.82 5.22 14.87
CA GLY A 119 -3.36 4.32 15.90
C GLY A 119 -4.31 4.98 16.91
N ASP A 120 -4.47 6.31 16.87
CA ASP A 120 -5.44 7.05 17.67
C ASP A 120 -6.75 7.25 16.88
N ARG A 121 -7.77 6.46 17.23
CA ARG A 121 -9.11 6.53 16.62
C ARG A 121 -9.96 7.71 17.11
N SER A 122 -9.36 8.66 17.83
CA SER A 122 -9.96 9.94 18.20
C SER A 122 -9.26 11.14 17.55
N ALA A 123 -8.19 10.91 16.79
CA ALA A 123 -7.46 11.97 16.11
C ALA A 123 -8.30 12.61 14.99
N GLU A 124 -8.10 13.91 14.82
CA GLU A 124 -8.68 14.70 13.74
C GLU A 124 -7.81 14.58 12.48
N ALA A 125 -8.48 14.48 11.35
CA ALA A 125 -7.86 14.43 10.05
C ALA A 125 -8.52 15.46 9.13
N ASP A 126 -7.85 15.79 8.05
CA ASP A 126 -8.38 16.59 6.97
C ASP A 126 -8.29 15.80 5.67
N TRP A 127 -9.05 16.26 4.68
CA TRP A 127 -9.00 15.71 3.34
C TRP A 127 -9.04 16.79 2.27
N ASN A 128 -8.52 16.43 1.11
CA ASN A 128 -8.75 17.13 -0.14
C ASN A 128 -8.86 16.11 -1.28
N THR A 129 -9.70 16.40 -2.26
CA THR A 129 -9.76 15.65 -3.51
C THR A 129 -9.36 16.56 -4.65
N THR A 130 -8.43 16.08 -5.48
CA THR A 130 -7.99 16.75 -6.68
C THR A 130 -8.28 15.88 -7.88
N ALA A 131 -8.97 16.44 -8.87
CA ALA A 131 -9.16 15.86 -10.19
C ALA A 131 -8.40 16.69 -11.23
N THR A 132 -7.70 16.01 -12.12
CA THR A 132 -7.07 16.58 -13.32
C THR A 132 -7.81 16.07 -14.55
N ASP A 133 -7.35 16.42 -15.76
CA ASP A 133 -7.91 15.89 -17.00
C ASP A 133 -7.69 14.36 -17.17
N SER A 134 -6.77 13.76 -16.40
CA SER A 134 -6.34 12.37 -16.59
C SER A 134 -6.48 11.47 -15.37
N MET A 135 -6.62 12.03 -14.16
CA MET A 135 -6.70 11.26 -12.92
C MET A 135 -7.48 11.98 -11.84
N VAL A 136 -7.94 11.23 -10.85
CA VAL A 136 -8.45 11.75 -9.59
C VAL A 136 -7.68 11.12 -8.44
N TYR A 137 -7.41 11.90 -7.40
CA TYR A 137 -6.91 11.38 -6.14
C TYR A 137 -7.54 12.07 -4.93
N HIS A 138 -7.94 11.25 -3.99
CA HIS A 138 -8.20 11.65 -2.61
C HIS A 138 -6.88 11.72 -1.85
N ARG A 139 -6.75 12.75 -1.02
CA ARG A 139 -5.64 12.96 -0.08
C ARG A 139 -6.23 13.12 1.31
N SER A 140 -5.68 12.43 2.31
CA SER A 140 -6.02 12.64 3.71
C SER A 140 -4.77 12.62 4.60
N PHE A 141 -4.79 13.38 5.69
CA PHE A 141 -3.65 13.58 6.61
C PHE A 141 -4.18 14.02 7.98
N LEU A 142 -3.40 13.79 9.04
CA LEU A 142 -3.76 14.29 10.38
C LEU A 142 -3.74 15.81 10.41
N SER A 143 -4.69 16.43 11.12
CA SER A 143 -4.71 17.87 11.35
C SER A 143 -3.55 18.33 12.24
N SER A 144 -2.97 17.42 13.03
CA SER A 144 -1.81 17.67 13.89
C SER A 144 -0.82 16.49 13.82
N PRO A 145 -0.05 16.34 12.72
CA PRO A 145 0.89 15.25 12.55
C PRO A 145 2.14 15.45 13.43
N ARG A 146 2.76 14.35 13.87
CA ARG A 146 4.09 14.37 14.49
C ARG A 146 5.07 13.58 13.63
N SER A 147 6.09 14.28 13.14
CA SER A 147 7.16 13.66 12.37
C SER A 147 7.89 12.58 13.17
N LEU A 148 8.18 11.46 12.51
CA LEU A 148 8.90 10.30 13.03
C LEU A 148 8.30 9.76 14.34
N PHE A 149 6.97 9.80 14.43
CA PHE A 149 6.24 9.33 15.60
C PHE A 149 5.17 8.32 15.21
N GLU A 150 5.10 7.23 15.97
CA GLU A 150 4.07 6.21 15.85
C GLU A 150 3.12 6.23 17.04
N ARG A 151 1.86 5.93 16.75
CA ARG A 151 0.86 5.57 17.74
C ARG A 151 0.37 4.17 17.43
N SER A 152 0.52 3.25 18.38
CA SER A 152 0.16 1.83 18.19
C SER A 152 0.74 1.27 16.88
N ASP A 153 2.06 1.49 16.67
CA ASP A 153 2.83 1.08 15.50
C ASP A 153 2.41 1.70 14.14
N GLN A 154 1.46 2.64 14.12
CA GLN A 154 1.07 3.39 12.92
C GLN A 154 1.71 4.78 12.93
N ALA A 155 2.40 5.14 11.84
CA ALA A 155 3.01 6.45 11.67
C ALA A 155 1.95 7.57 11.70
N THR A 156 2.27 8.69 12.35
CA THR A 156 1.36 9.85 12.49
C THR A 156 1.72 11.02 11.57
N ASP A 157 2.74 10.87 10.75
CA ASP A 157 3.20 11.85 9.75
C ASP A 157 2.94 11.40 8.30
N GLY A 158 2.15 10.34 8.12
CA GLY A 158 1.72 9.87 6.82
C GLY A 158 0.66 10.74 6.17
N THR A 159 0.77 10.92 4.86
CA THR A 159 -0.31 11.42 4.01
C THR A 159 -0.84 10.28 3.15
N LEU A 160 -2.11 9.93 3.35
CA LEU A 160 -2.82 8.87 2.65
C LEU A 160 -3.32 9.37 1.29
N TYR A 161 -3.14 8.54 0.26
CA TYR A 161 -3.62 8.79 -1.08
C TYR A 161 -4.42 7.60 -1.61
N PHE A 162 -5.58 7.88 -2.20
CA PHE A 162 -6.39 6.92 -2.95
C PHE A 162 -6.76 7.50 -4.29
N ALA A 163 -6.32 6.86 -5.37
CA ALA A 163 -6.34 7.47 -6.70
C ALA A 163 -6.74 6.49 -7.80
N ALA A 164 -7.21 7.02 -8.92
CA ALA A 164 -7.47 6.28 -10.14
C ALA A 164 -7.28 7.18 -11.37
N MET A 165 -7.06 6.57 -12.54
CA MET A 165 -7.15 7.29 -13.80
C MET A 165 -8.60 7.73 -14.03
N LEU A 166 -8.79 8.95 -14.51
CA LEU A 166 -10.10 9.52 -14.76
C LEU A 166 -10.56 9.10 -16.17
N GLY A 167 -11.73 8.48 -16.25
CA GLY A 167 -12.45 8.24 -17.50
C GLY A 167 -13.85 8.86 -17.46
N GLU A 168 -14.54 8.90 -18.61
CA GLU A 168 -15.90 9.47 -18.73
C GLU A 168 -16.90 8.87 -17.74
N ASN A 169 -16.68 7.62 -17.33
CA ASN A 169 -17.54 6.85 -16.44
C ASN A 169 -17.02 6.76 -14.99
N THR A 170 -16.11 7.65 -14.60
CA THR A 170 -15.54 7.65 -13.24
C THR A 170 -16.29 8.64 -12.34
N THR A 171 -16.76 8.15 -11.20
CA THR A 171 -17.43 8.94 -10.17
C THR A 171 -16.66 8.84 -8.87
N TYR A 172 -16.53 9.93 -8.13
CA TYR A 172 -15.76 9.98 -6.90
C TYR A 172 -16.41 10.91 -5.87
N VAL A 173 -16.33 10.54 -4.61
CA VAL A 173 -16.96 11.28 -3.51
C VAL A 173 -16.17 11.12 -2.21
N THR A 174 -16.25 12.13 -1.36
CA THR A 174 -15.87 12.04 0.05
C THR A 174 -17.09 12.37 0.89
N THR A 175 -17.60 11.37 1.60
CA THR A 175 -18.86 11.46 2.36
C THR A 175 -18.95 10.32 3.37
N ARG A 176 -20.07 10.19 4.08
CA ARG A 176 -20.31 9.07 5.00
C ARG A 176 -20.39 7.74 4.28
N ALA A 177 -19.88 6.70 4.93
CA ALA A 177 -19.95 5.31 4.44
C ALA A 177 -21.39 4.91 4.09
N THR A 178 -22.36 5.23 4.95
CA THR A 178 -23.79 4.94 4.72
C THR A 178 -24.31 5.62 3.45
N THR A 179 -23.92 6.87 3.21
CA THR A 179 -24.30 7.61 2.01
C THR A 179 -23.66 7.01 0.76
N SER A 180 -22.33 6.85 0.74
CA SER A 180 -21.61 6.41 -0.45
C SER A 180 -21.93 4.97 -0.82
N ARG A 181 -21.86 4.06 0.15
CA ARG A 181 -22.07 2.62 -0.07
C ARG A 181 -23.56 2.33 -0.28
N GLY A 182 -24.45 3.02 0.42
CA GLY A 182 -25.90 2.93 0.23
C GLY A 182 -26.34 3.43 -1.15
N GLU A 183 -25.83 4.58 -1.61
CA GLU A 183 -26.11 5.08 -2.97
C GLU A 183 -25.62 4.07 -4.02
N PHE A 184 -24.38 3.60 -3.90
CA PHE A 184 -23.83 2.60 -4.81
C PHE A 184 -24.71 1.34 -4.86
N ASN A 185 -25.16 0.86 -3.69
CA ASN A 185 -26.02 -0.32 -3.63
C ASN A 185 -27.35 -0.12 -4.37
N HIS A 186 -27.99 1.04 -4.22
CA HIS A 186 -29.31 1.30 -4.80
C HIS A 186 -29.26 1.62 -6.30
N VAL A 187 -28.40 2.54 -6.71
CA VAL A 187 -28.43 3.13 -8.06
C VAL A 187 -27.07 3.19 -8.75
N GLY A 188 -26.01 2.62 -8.16
CA GLY A 188 -24.64 2.94 -8.54
C GLY A 188 -24.20 4.28 -7.96
N LEU A 189 -22.89 4.57 -7.94
CA LEU A 189 -22.41 5.84 -7.41
C LEU A 189 -22.65 6.93 -8.47
N VAL A 190 -23.50 7.90 -8.14
CA VAL A 190 -23.86 9.01 -9.06
C VAL A 190 -23.61 10.37 -8.43
N SER A 191 -23.47 10.43 -7.11
CA SER A 191 -23.11 11.64 -6.39
C SER A 191 -21.71 12.10 -6.78
N SER A 192 -21.58 13.40 -7.00
CA SER A 192 -20.29 14.08 -7.12
C SER A 192 -19.92 14.78 -5.83
N LEU A 193 -18.67 15.23 -5.74
CA LEU A 193 -18.18 16.01 -4.62
C LEU A 193 -18.97 17.30 -4.40
N ALA A 194 -19.53 17.46 -3.20
CA ALA A 194 -20.12 18.72 -2.74
C ALA A 194 -19.06 19.77 -2.33
N SER A 195 -17.87 19.30 -1.93
CA SER A 195 -16.70 20.12 -1.58
C SER A 195 -15.44 19.41 -2.11
N THR A 196 -14.34 20.14 -2.30
CA THR A 196 -13.05 19.54 -2.64
C THR A 196 -12.14 19.35 -1.43
N SER A 197 -12.53 19.83 -0.24
CA SER A 197 -11.82 19.59 1.02
C SER A 197 -12.73 19.72 2.24
N GLY A 198 -12.25 19.24 3.37
CA GLY A 198 -12.91 19.40 4.67
C GLY A 198 -12.23 18.63 5.79
N PRO A 199 -12.80 18.66 6.99
CA PRO A 199 -12.38 17.80 8.09
C PRO A 199 -12.93 16.37 7.92
N LEU A 200 -12.18 15.37 8.43
CA LEU A 200 -12.59 13.98 8.65
C LEU A 200 -12.33 13.59 10.11
N THR A 201 -12.99 12.54 10.56
CA THR A 201 -12.64 11.89 11.83
C THR A 201 -12.07 10.50 11.58
N ILE A 202 -11.11 10.07 12.40
CA ILE A 202 -10.55 8.71 12.36
C ILE A 202 -11.39 7.79 13.25
N THR A 203 -12.72 7.80 13.06
CA THR A 203 -13.62 7.02 13.91
C THR A 203 -13.95 5.66 13.29
N HIS A 204 -14.02 4.64 14.14
CA HIS A 204 -14.45 3.29 13.76
C HIS A 204 -15.90 2.99 14.18
N ALA A 205 -16.68 4.00 14.60
CA ALA A 205 -18.08 3.79 14.94
C ALA A 205 -18.89 3.46 13.67
N ALA A 206 -19.55 2.30 13.67
CA ALA A 206 -20.31 1.80 12.52
C ALA A 206 -21.30 2.84 12.00
N GLY A 207 -21.24 3.12 10.69
CA GLY A 207 -22.07 4.11 10.01
C GLY A 207 -21.66 5.58 10.23
N ASN A 208 -20.69 5.87 11.09
CA ASN A 208 -20.18 7.21 11.36
C ASN A 208 -18.82 7.46 10.67
N MET A 209 -18.31 6.52 9.88
CA MET A 209 -17.07 6.64 9.12
C MET A 209 -17.28 7.53 7.89
N ASP A 210 -16.34 8.42 7.63
CA ASP A 210 -16.22 9.07 6.33
C ASP A 210 -15.32 8.21 5.43
N VAL A 211 -15.66 8.17 4.14
CA VAL A 211 -14.99 7.35 3.13
C VAL A 211 -14.52 8.21 1.96
N LEU A 212 -13.39 7.79 1.37
CA LEU A 212 -12.78 8.32 0.16
C LEU A 212 -13.06 7.32 -0.96
N ALA A 213 -14.10 7.56 -1.75
CA ALA A 213 -14.68 6.56 -2.64
C ALA A 213 -14.49 6.92 -4.12
N ILE A 214 -14.11 5.91 -4.92
CA ILE A 214 -14.01 6.01 -6.38
C ILE A 214 -14.77 4.82 -6.99
N SER A 215 -15.62 5.12 -7.96
CA SER A 215 -16.42 4.17 -8.74
C SER A 215 -16.17 4.33 -10.23
N VAL A 216 -16.28 3.25 -10.98
CA VAL A 216 -16.21 3.24 -12.44
C VAL A 216 -17.36 2.41 -13.00
N ASP A 217 -18.14 3.01 -13.92
CA ASP A 217 -19.16 2.31 -14.69
C ASP A 217 -18.52 1.66 -15.93
N LEU A 218 -18.55 0.33 -15.99
CA LEU A 218 -17.98 -0.45 -17.09
C LEU A 218 -18.98 -0.62 -18.24
N GLY A 219 -20.23 -0.18 -18.07
CA GLY A 219 -21.31 -0.38 -19.01
C GLY A 219 -21.66 -1.85 -19.18
N VAL A 220 -22.04 -2.24 -20.41
CA VAL A 220 -22.42 -3.61 -20.73
C VAL A 220 -21.18 -4.48 -20.99
N VAL A 221 -20.94 -5.44 -20.09
CA VAL A 221 -19.82 -6.38 -20.15
C VAL A 221 -20.28 -7.71 -20.75
N LEU A 222 -19.72 -8.05 -21.91
CA LEU A 222 -19.85 -9.38 -22.56
C LEU A 222 -18.50 -10.09 -22.67
N ARG A 223 -17.41 -9.34 -22.78
CA ARG A 223 -16.03 -9.85 -22.90
C ARG A 223 -15.18 -9.27 -21.78
N ALA A 224 -13.99 -9.84 -21.60
CA ALA A 224 -13.04 -9.38 -20.61
C ALA A 224 -12.77 -7.88 -20.79
N THR A 225 -12.97 -7.10 -19.72
CA THR A 225 -12.69 -5.67 -19.71
C THR A 225 -11.19 -5.39 -19.66
N ALA A 226 -10.80 -4.18 -20.04
CA ALA A 226 -9.51 -3.65 -19.59
C ALA A 226 -9.52 -3.52 -18.05
N PRO A 227 -8.34 -3.54 -17.38
CA PRO A 227 -8.28 -3.38 -15.94
C PRO A 227 -8.73 -1.98 -15.50
N THR A 228 -9.68 -1.92 -14.57
CA THR A 228 -9.89 -0.73 -13.74
C THR A 228 -8.85 -0.74 -12.63
N VAL A 229 -8.12 0.35 -12.43
CA VAL A 229 -6.97 0.40 -11.52
C VAL A 229 -7.11 1.53 -10.52
N TRP A 230 -6.96 1.20 -9.25
CA TRP A 230 -6.75 2.14 -8.15
C TRP A 230 -5.32 2.07 -7.64
N ALA A 231 -4.80 3.18 -7.16
CA ALA A 231 -3.56 3.27 -6.39
C ALA A 231 -3.88 3.66 -4.94
N LEU A 232 -3.26 2.96 -4.01
CA LEU A 232 -3.32 3.22 -2.56
C LEU A 232 -1.90 3.44 -2.05
N GLY A 233 -1.63 4.55 -1.36
CA GLY A 233 -0.30 4.79 -0.80
C GLY A 233 -0.29 5.73 0.40
N LEU A 234 0.77 5.62 1.19
CA LEU A 234 1.00 6.44 2.38
C LEU A 234 2.37 7.11 2.26
N LEU A 235 2.39 8.40 1.94
CA LEU A 235 3.63 9.15 1.70
C LEU A 235 4.12 9.77 2.99
N ARG A 236 5.44 9.64 3.22
CA ARG A 236 6.14 10.18 4.38
C ARG A 236 7.49 10.73 3.94
N ASP A 237 7.85 11.89 4.47
CA ASP A 237 9.17 12.50 4.30
C ASP A 237 9.36 13.53 5.43
N PRO A 238 10.36 13.36 6.32
CA PRO A 238 11.37 12.29 6.36
C PRO A 238 10.79 10.93 6.81
N VAL A 239 11.55 9.86 6.60
CA VAL A 239 11.17 8.49 7.01
C VAL A 239 12.02 7.95 8.17
N VAL A 240 13.26 8.43 8.30
CA VAL A 240 14.22 8.00 9.33
C VAL A 240 15.06 9.19 9.81
N GLN A 241 15.44 9.19 11.09
CA GLN A 241 16.51 10.02 11.66
C GLN A 241 17.57 9.12 12.30
N ALA A 242 18.70 8.93 11.66
CA ALA A 242 19.81 8.12 12.16
C ALA A 242 20.92 8.99 12.78
N VAL A 243 22.07 8.37 13.01
CA VAL A 243 23.30 9.02 13.49
C VAL A 243 24.41 8.77 12.47
N THR A 244 25.14 9.80 12.09
CA THR A 244 26.32 9.69 11.22
C THR A 244 27.52 9.13 11.99
N SER A 245 28.58 8.75 11.27
CA SER A 245 29.87 8.39 11.89
C SER A 245 30.51 9.51 12.73
N SER A 246 30.12 10.77 12.54
CA SER A 246 30.57 11.88 13.40
C SER A 246 29.75 12.03 14.68
N GLY A 247 28.66 11.27 14.85
CA GLY A 247 27.71 11.41 15.95
C GLY A 247 26.61 12.46 15.71
N ALA A 248 26.56 13.07 14.52
CA ALA A 248 25.53 14.04 14.18
C ALA A 248 24.21 13.36 13.79
N ALA A 249 23.09 14.07 13.93
CA ALA A 249 21.80 13.59 13.45
C ALA A 249 21.79 13.53 11.90
N ASP A 250 21.24 12.44 11.37
CA ASP A 250 21.15 12.15 9.94
C ASP A 250 19.68 11.96 9.55
N VAL A 251 19.03 13.03 9.08
CA VAL A 251 17.64 12.98 8.63
C VAL A 251 17.59 12.44 7.20
N ARG A 252 16.80 11.39 7.00
CA ARG A 252 16.74 10.63 5.76
C ARG A 252 15.37 10.72 5.11
N SER A 253 15.38 11.01 3.82
CA SER A 253 14.20 11.01 2.95
C SER A 253 14.13 9.70 2.17
N PRO A 254 12.94 9.24 1.77
CA PRO A 254 12.82 8.04 0.96
C PRO A 254 13.35 8.28 -0.46
N ALA A 255 13.92 7.27 -1.12
CA ALA A 255 14.62 7.45 -2.40
C ALA A 255 13.76 8.07 -3.53
N TRP A 256 12.44 7.90 -3.50
CA TRP A 256 11.50 8.49 -4.46
C TRP A 256 11.44 10.01 -4.37
N SER A 257 11.83 10.60 -3.23
CA SER A 257 11.83 12.06 -3.02
C SER A 257 12.80 12.78 -3.96
N THR A 258 13.73 12.06 -4.58
CA THR A 258 14.62 12.58 -5.63
C THR A 258 13.88 12.95 -6.93
N GLN A 259 12.68 12.40 -7.14
CA GLN A 259 11.89 12.66 -8.36
C GLN A 259 10.91 13.83 -8.17
N ALA A 260 10.30 13.93 -6.99
CA ALA A 260 9.36 14.99 -6.66
C ALA A 260 9.18 15.07 -5.14
N SER A 261 8.77 16.25 -4.64
CA SER A 261 8.42 16.42 -3.23
C SER A 261 7.01 15.92 -2.94
N ILE A 262 6.68 15.72 -1.66
CA ILE A 262 5.33 15.33 -1.23
C ILE A 262 4.26 16.38 -1.62
N GLN A 263 4.64 17.66 -1.76
CA GLN A 263 3.74 18.72 -2.24
C GLN A 263 3.40 18.55 -3.72
N GLN A 264 4.21 17.79 -4.47
CA GLN A 264 4.01 17.43 -5.87
C GLN A 264 3.47 16.01 -6.03
N ALA A 265 2.81 15.45 -5.00
CA ALA A 265 2.30 14.07 -5.01
C ALA A 265 1.43 13.74 -6.24
N GLY A 266 0.73 14.72 -6.83
CA GLY A 266 -0.01 14.51 -8.08
C GLY A 266 0.87 13.98 -9.22
N THR A 267 2.10 14.47 -9.37
CA THR A 267 3.05 13.97 -10.38
C THR A 267 3.45 12.52 -10.09
N LEU A 268 3.72 12.20 -8.82
CA LEU A 268 4.08 10.84 -8.40
C LEU A 268 2.94 9.84 -8.64
N ILE A 269 1.71 10.23 -8.28
CA ILE A 269 0.50 9.41 -8.47
C ILE A 269 0.25 9.18 -9.96
N GLN A 270 0.39 10.22 -10.79
CA GLN A 270 0.20 10.10 -12.24
C GLN A 270 1.25 9.16 -12.86
N GLN A 271 2.52 9.29 -12.44
CA GLN A 271 3.60 8.40 -12.90
C GLN A 271 3.32 6.95 -12.49
N PHE A 272 2.91 6.73 -11.23
CA PHE A 272 2.57 5.41 -10.73
C PHE A 272 1.39 4.81 -11.50
N LEU A 273 0.23 5.47 -11.53
CA LEU A 273 -0.95 4.99 -12.26
C LEU A 273 -0.65 4.72 -13.75
N GLY A 274 0.12 5.59 -14.40
CA GLY A 274 0.51 5.44 -15.81
C GLY A 274 1.47 4.28 -16.08
N ASP A 275 2.24 3.84 -15.08
CA ASP A 275 3.20 2.73 -15.20
C ASP A 275 2.55 1.36 -14.92
N TYR A 276 1.27 1.28 -14.52
CA TYR A 276 0.62 0.02 -14.11
C TYR A 276 0.87 -1.15 -15.08
N ALA A 277 0.68 -0.95 -16.39
CA ALA A 277 0.84 -2.03 -17.37
C ALA A 277 2.29 -2.55 -17.42
N ALA A 278 3.27 -1.65 -17.34
CA ALA A 278 4.69 -2.02 -17.32
C ALA A 278 5.11 -2.59 -15.96
N ALA A 279 4.59 -2.05 -14.85
CA ALA A 279 4.80 -2.58 -13.51
C ALA A 279 4.24 -4.01 -13.36
N ALA A 280 3.06 -4.29 -13.92
CA ALA A 280 2.48 -5.63 -13.93
C ALA A 280 3.36 -6.62 -14.72
N GLN A 281 3.90 -6.22 -15.87
CA GLN A 281 4.83 -7.06 -16.64
C GLN A 281 6.15 -7.33 -15.89
N ARG A 282 6.73 -6.30 -15.26
CA ARG A 282 7.94 -6.45 -14.44
C ARG A 282 7.68 -7.37 -13.24
N ALA A 283 6.54 -7.20 -12.57
CA ALA A 283 6.09 -8.05 -11.47
C ALA A 283 5.92 -9.52 -11.91
N GLU A 284 5.32 -9.77 -13.08
CA GLU A 284 5.19 -11.13 -13.64
C GLU A 284 6.53 -11.78 -13.93
N ALA A 285 7.43 -11.05 -14.58
CA ALA A 285 8.77 -11.53 -14.88
C ALA A 285 9.56 -11.82 -13.59
N PHE A 286 9.44 -10.93 -12.60
CA PHE A 286 10.08 -11.09 -11.30
C PHE A 286 9.53 -12.29 -10.53
N ASP A 287 8.20 -12.40 -10.42
CA ASP A 287 7.53 -13.51 -9.75
C ASP A 287 7.94 -14.86 -10.36
N LEU A 288 7.92 -14.95 -11.70
CA LEU A 288 8.28 -16.17 -12.42
C LEU A 288 9.76 -16.52 -12.21
N SER A 289 10.65 -15.53 -12.26
CA SER A 289 12.08 -15.74 -12.05
C SER A 289 12.37 -16.25 -10.64
N LEU A 290 11.83 -15.60 -9.61
CA LEU A 290 12.06 -15.98 -8.21
C LEU A 290 11.45 -17.34 -7.90
N ALA A 291 10.21 -17.58 -8.34
CA ALA A 291 9.54 -18.86 -8.12
C ALA A 291 10.27 -20.02 -8.82
N THR A 292 10.73 -19.82 -10.07
CA THR A 292 11.50 -20.83 -10.80
C THR A 292 12.80 -21.16 -10.09
N GLN A 293 13.57 -20.14 -9.68
CA GLN A 293 14.82 -20.34 -8.95
C GLN A 293 14.59 -21.09 -7.63
N ALA A 294 13.59 -20.69 -6.85
CA ALA A 294 13.25 -21.36 -5.60
C ALA A 294 12.79 -22.81 -5.83
N PHE A 295 11.99 -23.06 -6.87
CA PHE A 295 11.49 -24.38 -7.22
C PHE A 295 12.61 -25.36 -7.58
N THR A 296 13.70 -24.90 -8.21
CA THR A 296 14.87 -25.76 -8.48
C THR A 296 15.50 -26.32 -7.21
N GLN A 297 15.33 -25.65 -6.07
CA GLN A 297 15.81 -26.09 -4.77
C GLN A 297 14.73 -26.90 -4.04
N SER A 298 13.49 -26.42 -4.03
CA SER A 298 12.34 -27.12 -3.44
C SER A 298 11.02 -26.47 -3.87
N PRO A 299 9.97 -27.24 -4.20
CA PRO A 299 8.63 -26.69 -4.42
C PRO A 299 8.11 -25.94 -3.19
N HIS A 300 8.39 -26.42 -1.98
CA HIS A 300 7.99 -25.73 -0.75
C HIS A 300 8.74 -24.42 -0.53
N LEU A 301 9.96 -24.29 -1.05
CA LEU A 301 10.68 -23.02 -1.00
C LEU A 301 10.00 -22.00 -1.93
N ALA A 302 9.51 -22.41 -3.11
CA ALA A 302 8.76 -21.55 -4.01
C ALA A 302 7.49 -20.99 -3.35
N ASP A 303 6.77 -21.82 -2.58
CA ASP A 303 5.62 -21.37 -1.79
C ASP A 303 6.04 -20.35 -0.71
N LEU A 304 7.11 -20.66 0.05
CA LEU A 304 7.59 -19.78 1.11
C LEU A 304 8.02 -18.40 0.58
N VAL A 305 8.84 -18.34 -0.49
CA VAL A 305 9.27 -17.05 -1.05
C VAL A 305 8.10 -16.25 -1.61
N SER A 306 7.09 -16.92 -2.17
CA SER A 306 5.87 -16.25 -2.66
C SER A 306 5.08 -15.61 -1.53
N LEU A 307 5.09 -16.21 -0.33
CA LEU A 307 4.40 -15.67 0.85
C LEU A 307 5.20 -14.58 1.57
N THR A 308 6.53 -14.68 1.61
CA THR A 308 7.37 -13.84 2.47
C THR A 308 8.04 -12.66 1.76
N ALA A 309 8.21 -12.66 0.44
CA ALA A 309 8.94 -11.61 -0.28
C ALA A 309 8.41 -10.20 0.03
N ARG A 310 7.09 -10.00 -0.03
CA ARG A 310 6.44 -8.74 0.35
C ARG A 310 6.60 -8.40 1.83
N GLN A 311 6.60 -9.38 2.74
CA GLN A 311 6.80 -9.13 4.17
C GLN A 311 8.21 -8.63 4.46
N VAL A 312 9.22 -9.24 3.82
CA VAL A 312 10.62 -8.82 3.96
C VAL A 312 10.79 -7.40 3.44
N MET A 313 10.29 -7.09 2.23
CA MET A 313 10.41 -5.75 1.64
C MET A 313 9.59 -4.69 2.39
N ALA A 314 8.38 -5.01 2.86
CA ALA A 314 7.52 -4.08 3.61
C ALA A 314 8.12 -3.64 4.95
N SER A 315 9.12 -4.37 5.47
CA SER A 315 9.81 -3.99 6.69
C SER A 315 10.91 -2.96 6.49
N THR A 316 11.07 -2.44 5.26
CA THR A 316 12.25 -1.65 4.88
C THR A 316 11.94 -0.27 4.32
N GLU A 317 12.82 0.69 4.63
CA GLU A 317 12.84 2.03 4.04
C GLU A 317 14.16 2.22 3.29
N LEU A 318 14.08 2.49 1.98
CA LEU A 318 15.24 2.81 1.15
C LEU A 318 15.38 4.33 1.06
N THR A 319 16.52 4.87 1.50
CA THR A 319 16.64 6.29 1.83
C THR A 319 17.86 6.97 1.22
N VAL A 320 17.71 8.26 1.00
CA VAL A 320 18.74 9.24 0.62
C VAL A 320 18.84 10.34 1.68
N SER A 321 19.90 11.13 1.62
CA SER A 321 20.03 12.35 2.43
C SER A 321 18.84 13.29 2.15
N ALA A 322 18.33 13.94 3.20
CA ALA A 322 17.24 14.89 3.04
C ALA A 322 17.58 15.98 2.02
N GLY A 323 16.66 16.23 1.08
CA GLY A 323 16.84 17.20 -0.01
C GLY A 323 17.72 16.74 -1.17
N ALA A 324 18.11 15.46 -1.24
CA ALA A 324 18.83 14.93 -2.39
C ALA A 324 17.99 15.03 -3.68
N GLU A 325 18.61 15.55 -4.74
CA GLU A 325 17.97 15.70 -6.07
C GLU A 325 18.26 14.51 -7.00
N SER A 326 19.09 13.56 -6.58
CA SER A 326 19.42 12.35 -7.34
C SER A 326 19.90 11.22 -6.42
N ILE A 327 19.91 9.99 -6.93
CA ILE A 327 20.46 8.84 -6.22
C ILE A 327 21.98 8.84 -6.33
N ASP A 328 22.66 9.09 -5.21
CA ASP A 328 24.08 8.79 -5.04
C ASP A 328 24.23 7.42 -4.35
N PRO A 329 24.70 6.36 -5.04
CA PRO A 329 24.91 5.05 -4.43
C PRO A 329 25.81 5.06 -3.19
N ALA A 330 26.72 6.04 -3.09
CA ALA A 330 27.58 6.21 -1.93
C ALA A 330 26.84 6.79 -0.72
N ASP A 331 25.70 7.46 -0.91
CA ASP A 331 24.84 7.99 0.14
C ASP A 331 23.74 7.00 0.56
N VAL A 332 23.18 6.22 -0.37
CA VAL A 332 22.02 5.34 -0.12
C VAL A 332 22.18 4.49 1.14
N LYS A 333 21.12 4.45 1.95
CA LYS A 333 20.99 3.64 3.17
C LYS A 333 19.63 2.96 3.17
N MET A 334 19.57 1.75 3.69
CA MET A 334 18.33 1.00 3.85
C MET A 334 18.14 0.65 5.33
N TYR A 335 16.95 0.91 5.83
CA TYR A 335 16.59 0.64 7.21
C TYR A 335 15.57 -0.49 7.26
N MET A 336 15.75 -1.47 8.15
CA MET A 336 14.82 -2.59 8.33
C MET A 336 14.28 -2.55 9.76
N LYS A 337 12.97 -2.42 9.93
CA LYS A 337 12.34 -2.48 11.25
C LYS A 337 11.94 -3.92 11.57
N ASN A 338 12.27 -4.39 12.75
CA ASN A 338 11.72 -5.64 13.26
C ASN A 338 10.26 -5.42 13.67
N VAL A 339 9.35 -6.14 13.01
CA VAL A 339 7.90 -6.10 13.26
C VAL A 339 7.40 -7.49 13.68
N GLY A 340 6.46 -7.55 14.63
CA GLY A 340 5.73 -8.79 14.94
C GLY A 340 6.36 -9.76 15.96
N THR A 341 7.35 -9.34 16.74
CA THR A 341 7.93 -10.17 17.83
C THR A 341 7.99 -9.42 19.17
N ALA A 342 8.37 -10.09 20.27
CA ALA A 342 8.58 -9.44 21.58
C ALA A 342 9.67 -8.35 21.58
N SER A 343 10.46 -8.26 20.50
CA SER A 343 11.47 -7.22 20.26
C SER A 343 11.09 -6.29 19.09
N SER A 344 9.79 -6.19 18.79
CA SER A 344 9.23 -5.29 17.78
C SER A 344 9.69 -3.84 18.03
N GLY A 345 9.97 -3.13 16.95
CA GLY A 345 10.39 -1.74 16.96
C GLY A 345 11.90 -1.51 16.79
N ARG A 346 12.74 -2.53 17.02
CA ARG A 346 14.19 -2.42 16.78
C ARG A 346 14.49 -2.08 15.31
N MET A 347 15.43 -1.16 15.09
CA MET A 347 15.90 -0.76 13.76
C MET A 347 17.22 -1.44 13.39
N ASN A 348 17.29 -2.03 12.20
CA ASN A 348 18.39 -2.83 11.67
C ASN A 348 18.94 -3.88 12.67
N PRO A 349 18.10 -4.67 13.36
CA PRO A 349 18.62 -5.70 14.25
C PRO A 349 19.39 -6.74 13.46
N VAL A 350 20.65 -6.99 13.86
CA VAL A 350 21.60 -7.84 13.13
C VAL A 350 21.08 -9.27 12.98
N ASP A 351 20.36 -9.77 13.97
CA ASP A 351 19.72 -11.09 13.96
C ASP A 351 18.61 -11.20 12.90
N ALA A 352 17.80 -10.15 12.74
CA ALA A 352 16.77 -10.10 11.69
C ALA A 352 17.40 -9.91 10.31
N LEU A 353 18.39 -9.01 10.20
CA LEU A 353 19.15 -8.79 8.97
C LEU A 353 19.80 -10.09 8.50
N TYR A 354 20.48 -10.82 9.40
CA TYR A 354 21.11 -12.10 9.09
C TYR A 354 20.09 -13.11 8.52
N SER A 355 18.90 -13.17 9.12
CA SER A 355 17.82 -14.08 8.69
C SER A 355 17.26 -13.72 7.30
N ALA A 356 17.15 -12.42 6.98
CA ALA A 356 16.63 -11.93 5.71
C ALA A 356 17.72 -11.73 4.63
N TYR A 357 19.00 -11.75 4.99
CA TYR A 357 20.13 -11.43 4.11
C TYR A 357 20.17 -12.25 2.81
N PRO A 358 19.92 -13.58 2.83
CA PRO A 358 19.91 -14.37 1.60
C PRO A 358 18.90 -13.85 0.58
N PHE A 359 17.71 -13.43 1.03
CA PHE A 359 16.71 -12.84 0.15
C PHE A 359 17.26 -11.56 -0.51
N PHE A 360 17.76 -10.60 0.28
CA PHE A 360 18.31 -9.35 -0.28
C PHE A 360 19.46 -9.59 -1.27
N LEU A 361 20.36 -10.53 -1.00
CA LEU A 361 21.44 -10.88 -1.92
C LEU A 361 20.94 -11.47 -3.26
N THR A 362 19.91 -12.32 -3.22
CA THR A 362 19.28 -12.85 -4.43
C THR A 362 18.60 -11.76 -5.25
N MET A 363 18.02 -10.77 -4.57
CA MET A 363 17.27 -9.67 -5.18
C MET A 363 18.18 -8.63 -5.83
N ASN A 364 19.09 -8.07 -5.05
CA ASN A 364 20.12 -7.13 -5.47
C ASN A 364 21.18 -7.06 -4.35
N ALA A 365 22.41 -7.50 -4.65
CA ALA A 365 23.50 -7.51 -3.68
C ALA A 365 23.81 -6.12 -3.05
N SER A 366 23.41 -5.03 -3.71
CA SER A 366 23.57 -3.66 -3.20
C SER A 366 22.73 -3.42 -1.94
N TYR A 367 21.58 -4.10 -1.80
CA TYR A 367 20.76 -4.04 -0.59
C TYR A 367 21.53 -4.50 0.66
N GLY A 368 22.40 -5.51 0.52
CA GLY A 368 23.22 -5.97 1.64
C GLY A 368 24.13 -4.86 2.17
N ALA A 369 24.79 -4.13 1.28
CA ALA A 369 25.62 -2.99 1.66
C ALA A 369 24.78 -1.86 2.28
N TRP A 370 23.64 -1.52 1.68
CA TRP A 370 22.78 -0.44 2.16
C TRP A 370 22.13 -0.74 3.51
N LEU A 371 21.81 -1.99 3.82
CA LEU A 371 21.27 -2.44 5.11
C LEU A 371 22.33 -2.47 6.23
N LEU A 372 23.58 -2.78 5.89
CA LEU A 372 24.68 -2.82 6.86
C LEU A 372 25.28 -1.43 7.13
N LYS A 373 25.23 -0.53 6.16
CA LYS A 373 25.85 0.79 6.27
C LYS A 373 25.39 1.58 7.52
N PRO A 374 24.09 1.69 7.84
CA PRO A 374 23.64 2.39 9.05
C PRO A 374 24.27 1.89 10.35
N ILE A 375 24.34 0.57 10.53
CA ILE A 375 24.85 -0.01 11.78
C ILE A 375 26.38 0.09 11.89
N LEU A 376 27.10 0.05 10.76
CA LEU A 376 28.54 0.27 10.72
C LEU A 376 28.91 1.74 11.00
N GLU A 377 28.12 2.69 10.48
CA GLU A 377 28.30 4.11 10.80
C GLU A 377 28.01 4.39 12.28
N TYR A 378 26.94 3.80 12.84
CA TYR A 378 26.64 3.93 14.27
C TYR A 378 27.76 3.34 15.13
N ALA A 379 28.24 2.14 14.81
CA ALA A 379 29.34 1.46 15.51
C ALA A 379 30.67 2.23 15.49
N SER A 380 30.90 3.05 14.46
CA SER A 380 32.10 3.88 14.32
C SER A 380 31.93 5.29 14.90
N SER A 381 30.72 5.65 15.34
CA SER A 381 30.42 6.97 15.89
C SER A 381 30.82 7.11 17.36
N PRO A 382 31.09 8.34 17.85
CA PRO A 382 31.27 8.59 19.28
C PRO A 382 30.06 8.24 20.15
N SER A 383 28.89 8.04 19.53
CA SER A 383 27.65 7.68 20.22
C SER A 383 27.61 6.20 20.65
N TRP A 384 28.50 5.35 20.10
CA TRP A 384 28.65 3.97 20.52
C TRP A 384 29.94 3.81 21.34
N VAL A 385 29.80 3.49 22.62
CA VAL A 385 30.91 3.45 23.59
C VAL A 385 31.32 2.05 24.01
N GLU A 386 30.63 1.02 23.51
CA GLU A 386 30.87 -0.37 23.88
C GLU A 386 32.05 -0.99 23.11
N VAL A 387 32.69 -1.98 23.72
CA VAL A 387 33.85 -2.70 23.14
C VAL A 387 33.48 -3.76 22.10
N TYR A 388 32.18 -3.92 21.81
CA TYR A 388 31.63 -4.89 20.86
C TYR A 388 30.67 -4.18 19.89
N ALA A 389 30.32 -4.83 18.78
CA ALA A 389 29.44 -4.25 17.76
C ALA A 389 28.00 -4.07 18.27
N PRO A 390 27.29 -2.99 17.89
CA PRO A 390 25.87 -2.83 18.21
C PRO A 390 25.03 -3.95 17.61
N GLY A 391 24.01 -4.39 18.36
CA GLY A 391 23.06 -5.41 17.91
C GLY A 391 21.91 -4.86 17.04
N ASP A 392 21.66 -3.55 17.14
CA ASP A 392 20.64 -2.79 16.42
C ASP A 392 20.93 -1.29 16.55
N LEU A 393 20.10 -0.44 15.92
CA LEU A 393 20.15 1.03 16.00
C LEU A 393 19.23 1.61 17.10
N GLY A 394 18.67 0.76 17.95
CA GLY A 394 17.70 1.13 18.98
C GLY A 394 16.23 1.00 18.57
N MET A 395 15.36 1.51 19.44
CA MET A 395 13.89 1.51 19.31
C MET A 395 13.39 2.64 18.39
N PRO A 396 12.14 2.56 17.89
CA PRO A 396 11.60 3.51 16.93
C PRO A 396 11.15 4.77 17.68
N ILE A 397 12.13 5.56 18.10
CA ILE A 397 11.97 7.01 18.26
C ILE A 397 12.40 7.72 16.96
N TYR A 398 12.87 6.95 15.96
CA TYR A 398 13.74 7.43 14.89
C TYR A 398 13.48 6.82 13.50
N ALA A 399 12.57 5.86 13.35
CA ALA A 399 12.20 5.33 12.05
C ALA A 399 10.78 4.79 12.13
N THR A 400 9.92 5.25 11.23
CA THR A 400 8.57 4.71 11.14
C THR A 400 8.39 4.05 9.79
N LEU A 401 7.64 2.94 9.75
CA LEU A 401 7.28 2.27 8.50
C LEU A 401 5.91 2.75 8.06
N SER A 402 5.72 2.86 6.75
CA SER A 402 4.44 3.20 6.13
C SER A 402 3.48 2.01 6.07
#